data_AF-A0A9X1I2F0-F1
#
_entry.id   AF-A0A9X1I2F0-F1
#
_cell.length_a   1.000
_cell.length_b   1.000
_cell.length_c   1.000
_cell.angle_alpha   90.00
_cell.angle_beta   90.00
_cell.angle_gamma   90.00
#
_symmetry.space_group_name_H-M   'P 1'
#
loop_
_entity.id
_entity.type
_entity.pdbx_description
1 polymer ?
#
loop_
_entity_poly.entity_id
_entity_poly.type
_entity_poly.pdbx_seq_one_letter_code
_entity_poly.pdbx_strand_id
1 'polypeptide(L)'
;MTSCGSSISPSQVNDTLPSLTQATYYNQVNAAEAQNSGKCKLLTKSRNYVAPIGFTVKNDLKNGARGIDEWVQLDGGNAYVLTNFKWVTVDHQGSTQLHIDFNTMVCE
;
A
#
# COMPACT_ATOMS: atom_id res chain seq x y z
N MET A 1 -8.73 -10.04 29.69
CA MET A 1 -7.59 -9.22 29.23
C MET A 1 -7.69 -9.13 27.72
N THR A 2 -8.22 -8.02 27.21
CA THR A 2 -8.49 -7.83 25.78
C THR A 2 -7.17 -7.45 25.11
N SER A 3 -6.61 -8.39 24.35
CA SER A 3 -5.37 -8.20 23.60
C SER A 3 -5.55 -7.08 22.57
N CYS A 4 -4.95 -5.92 22.82
CA CYS A 4 -4.82 -4.83 21.86
C CYS A 4 -3.68 -5.16 20.91
N GLY A 5 -3.87 -6.18 20.06
CA GLY A 5 -2.99 -6.43 18.93
C GLY A 5 -3.34 -5.45 17.80
N SER A 6 -2.78 -4.24 17.83
CA SER A 6 -3.02 -3.17 16.84
C SER A 6 -2.35 -3.40 15.48
N SER A 7 -2.00 -4.65 15.15
CA SER A 7 -1.24 -5.01 13.95
C SER A 7 -1.66 -6.38 13.44
N ILE A 8 -1.77 -6.51 12.13
CA ILE A 8 -1.91 -7.80 11.42
C ILE A 8 -0.55 -8.25 10.88
N SER A 9 -0.42 -9.53 10.52
CA SER A 9 0.82 -10.07 9.97
C SER A 9 1.14 -9.46 8.59
N PRO A 10 2.41 -9.49 8.16
CA PRO A 10 2.77 -9.05 6.81
C PRO A 10 2.03 -9.74 5.67
N SER A 11 1.76 -11.04 5.80
CA SER A 11 0.95 -11.77 4.82
C SER A 11 -0.47 -11.22 4.75
N GLN A 12 -1.10 -10.97 5.90
CA GLN A 12 -2.45 -10.40 5.95
C GLN A 12 -2.50 -8.98 5.36
N VAL A 13 -1.46 -8.15 5.54
CA VAL A 13 -1.39 -6.85 4.86
C VAL A 13 -1.31 -7.04 3.34
N ASN A 14 -0.41 -7.92 2.88
CA ASN A 14 -0.19 -8.17 1.46
C ASN A 14 -1.42 -8.77 0.76
N ASP A 15 -2.29 -9.47 1.49
CA ASP A 15 -3.53 -10.02 0.94
C ASP A 15 -4.69 -9.01 1.02
N THR A 16 -4.79 -8.27 2.13
CA THR A 16 -5.94 -7.40 2.41
C THR A 16 -5.80 -6.05 1.73
N LEU A 17 -4.63 -5.40 1.78
CA LEU A 17 -4.44 -4.05 1.24
C LEU A 17 -4.75 -3.99 -0.27
N PRO A 18 -4.24 -4.91 -1.12
CA PRO A 18 -4.59 -4.93 -2.54
C PRO A 18 -6.07 -5.16 -2.85
N SER A 19 -6.78 -5.89 -1.98
CA SER A 19 -8.23 -6.09 -2.17
C SER A 19 -9.06 -4.83 -1.91
N LEU A 20 -8.44 -3.80 -1.31
CA LEU A 20 -9.09 -2.53 -0.96
C LEU A 20 -8.73 -1.40 -1.94
N THR A 21 -7.77 -1.60 -2.84
CA THR A 21 -7.40 -0.64 -3.88
C THR A 21 -8.22 -0.84 -5.14
N GLN A 22 -8.45 0.24 -5.88
CA GLN A 22 -8.98 0.21 -7.24
C GLN A 22 -7.87 -0.01 -8.28
N ALA A 23 -6.65 0.48 -8.00
CA ALA A 23 -5.50 0.24 -8.85
C ALA A 23 -5.10 -1.24 -8.84
N THR A 24 -4.59 -1.73 -9.99
CA THR A 24 -4.15 -3.12 -10.12
C THR A 24 -2.86 -3.34 -9.34
N TYR A 25 -2.88 -4.31 -8.42
CA TYR A 25 -1.70 -4.69 -7.66
C TYR A 25 -0.81 -5.67 -8.43
N TYR A 26 0.49 -5.36 -8.48
CA TYR A 26 1.53 -6.29 -8.89
C TYR A 26 2.47 -6.54 -7.71
N ASN A 27 2.75 -7.82 -7.42
CA ASN A 27 3.89 -8.15 -6.58
C ASN A 27 5.20 -7.79 -7.33
N GLN A 28 6.32 -7.73 -6.60
CA GLN A 28 7.60 -7.28 -7.17
C GLN A 28 8.09 -8.14 -8.34
N VAL A 29 7.85 -9.46 -8.31
CA VAL A 29 8.25 -10.38 -9.38
C VAL A 29 7.43 -10.12 -10.64
N ASN A 30 6.09 -10.13 -10.52
CA ASN A 30 5.18 -9.88 -11.63
C ASN A 30 5.38 -8.48 -12.22
N ALA A 31 5.69 -7.48 -11.38
CA ALA A 31 5.98 -6.13 -11.84
C ALA A 31 7.26 -6.07 -12.68
N ALA A 32 8.31 -6.81 -12.30
CA ALA A 32 9.56 -6.87 -13.05
C ALA A 32 9.34 -7.57 -14.40
N GLU A 33 8.61 -8.68 -14.42
CA GLU A 33 8.25 -9.40 -15.65
C GLU A 33 7.38 -8.55 -16.59
N ALA A 34 6.37 -7.85 -16.06
CA ALA A 34 5.51 -6.98 -16.85
C ALA A 34 6.27 -5.78 -17.43
N GLN A 35 7.23 -5.21 -16.69
CA GLN A 35 8.11 -4.17 -17.19
C GLN A 35 9.06 -4.68 -18.27
N ASN A 36 9.69 -5.83 -18.06
CA ASN A 36 10.63 -6.41 -19.02
C ASN A 36 9.94 -6.87 -20.32
N SER A 37 8.66 -7.26 -20.24
CA SER A 37 7.84 -7.61 -21.41
C SER A 37 7.19 -6.39 -22.10
N GLY A 38 7.40 -5.18 -21.59
CA GLY A 38 6.85 -3.95 -22.15
C GLY A 38 5.37 -3.69 -21.83
N LYS A 39 4.70 -4.60 -21.11
CA LYS A 39 3.27 -4.51 -20.75
C LYS A 39 2.98 -3.45 -19.69
N CYS A 40 3.98 -3.12 -18.87
CA CYS A 40 3.89 -2.10 -17.86
C CYS A 40 5.06 -1.13 -17.98
N LYS A 41 4.78 0.16 -17.83
CA LYS A 41 5.78 1.19 -17.67
C LYS A 41 5.69 1.76 -16.26
N LEU A 42 6.84 1.78 -15.59
CA LEU A 42 7.00 2.46 -14.33
C LEU A 42 6.85 3.99 -14.50
N LEU A 43 6.05 4.60 -13.63
CA LEU A 43 5.80 6.04 -13.62
C LEU A 43 6.64 6.72 -12.53
N THR A 44 6.39 6.38 -11.26
CA THR A 44 7.11 6.91 -10.10
C THR A 44 7.64 5.78 -9.23
N LYS A 45 8.89 5.90 -8.75
CA LYS A 45 9.47 5.01 -7.74
C LYS A 45 9.32 5.57 -6.34
N SER A 46 9.27 4.68 -5.35
CA SER A 46 9.49 4.98 -3.94
C SER A 46 8.54 6.07 -3.41
N ARG A 47 7.27 6.03 -3.80
CA ARG A 47 6.25 6.87 -3.16
C ARG A 47 6.11 6.40 -1.72
N ASN A 48 6.31 7.33 -0.79
CA ASN A 48 6.01 7.14 0.61
C ASN A 48 4.67 7.80 0.91
N TYR A 49 3.73 7.02 1.45
CA TYR A 49 2.45 7.53 1.92
C TYR A 49 2.25 7.16 3.38
N VAL A 50 1.91 8.17 4.17
CA VAL A 50 1.57 8.04 5.58
C VAL A 50 0.06 8.09 5.70
N ALA A 51 -0.57 6.95 5.97
CA ALA A 51 -2.01 6.86 6.04
C ALA A 51 -2.54 7.61 7.29
N PRO A 52 -3.65 8.36 7.16
CA PRO A 52 -4.36 8.87 8.32
C PRO A 52 -4.76 7.74 9.28
N ILE A 53 -4.63 8.00 10.59
CA ILE A 53 -4.99 7.04 11.65
C ILE A 53 -6.49 6.76 11.60
N GLY A 54 -6.86 5.49 11.43
CA GLY A 54 -8.22 5.00 11.32
C GLY A 54 -8.77 4.38 12.61
N PHE A 55 -7.99 4.35 13.69
CA PHE A 55 -8.28 3.74 15.00
C PHE A 55 -8.52 2.22 15.00
N THR A 56 -8.58 1.59 13.83
CA THR A 56 -8.63 0.14 13.65
C THR A 56 -7.76 -0.23 12.46
N VAL A 57 -7.12 -1.39 12.50
CA VAL A 57 -6.27 -1.89 11.41
C VAL A 57 -7.00 -1.88 10.07
N LYS A 58 -8.28 -2.24 10.05
CA LYS A 58 -9.09 -2.23 8.83
C LYS A 58 -9.25 -0.82 8.25
N ASN A 59 -9.47 0.19 9.10
CA ASN A 59 -9.60 1.56 8.65
C ASN A 59 -8.26 2.14 8.20
N ASP A 60 -7.16 1.80 8.89
CA ASP A 60 -5.81 2.17 8.48
C ASP A 60 -5.48 1.63 7.09
N LEU A 61 -5.79 0.35 6.82
CA LEU A 61 -5.61 -0.25 5.49
C LEU A 61 -6.50 0.40 4.43
N LYS A 62 -7.75 0.74 4.74
CA LYS A 62 -8.64 1.48 3.83
C LYS A 62 -8.08 2.88 3.50
N ASN A 63 -7.59 3.59 4.51
CA ASN A 63 -6.96 4.89 4.33
C ASN A 63 -5.66 4.78 3.51
N GLY A 64 -4.91 3.71 3.73
CA GLY A 64 -3.74 3.33 2.94
C GLY A 64 -4.08 3.07 1.48
N ALA A 65 -5.07 2.21 1.22
CA ALA A 65 -5.53 1.86 -0.11
C ALA A 65 -6.04 3.08 -0.89
N ARG A 66 -6.83 3.94 -0.24
CA ARG A 66 -7.29 5.20 -0.85
C ARG A 66 -6.11 6.09 -1.26
N GLY A 67 -5.10 6.22 -0.41
CA GLY A 67 -3.91 7.01 -0.74
C GLY A 67 -3.11 6.43 -1.90
N ILE A 68 -3.02 5.10 -2.02
CA ILE A 68 -2.42 4.45 -3.20
C ILE A 68 -3.22 4.82 -4.45
N ASP A 69 -4.54 4.66 -4.44
CA ASP A 69 -5.40 4.96 -5.59
C ASP A 69 -5.28 6.43 -6.02
N GLU A 70 -5.31 7.36 -5.06
CA GLU A 70 -5.13 8.79 -5.32
C GLU A 70 -3.78 9.08 -5.99
N TRP A 71 -2.68 8.50 -5.49
CA TRP A 71 -1.36 8.68 -6.09
C TRP A 71 -1.20 8.00 -7.44
N VAL A 72 -1.76 6.82 -7.63
CA VAL A 72 -1.76 6.12 -8.92
C VAL A 72 -2.50 6.98 -9.95
N GLN A 73 -3.66 7.52 -9.60
CA GLN A 73 -4.44 8.39 -10.47
C GLN A 73 -3.69 9.70 -10.78
N LEU A 74 -3.12 10.36 -9.77
CA LEU A 74 -2.34 11.59 -9.95
C LEU A 74 -1.14 11.40 -10.87
N ASP A 75 -0.52 10.22 -10.85
CA ASP A 75 0.59 9.87 -11.72
C ASP A 75 0.17 9.52 -13.14
N GLY A 76 -1.12 9.39 -13.41
CA GLY A 76 -1.66 8.91 -14.68
C GLY A 76 -1.47 7.39 -14.88
N GLY A 77 -1.34 6.64 -13.79
CA GLY A 77 -1.23 5.18 -13.79
C GLY A 77 -2.56 4.48 -13.55
N ASN A 78 -2.50 3.15 -13.60
CA ASN A 78 -3.61 2.25 -13.27
C ASN A 78 -3.17 1.06 -12.41
N ALA A 79 -1.88 0.97 -12.09
CA ALA A 79 -1.29 -0.13 -11.35
C ALA A 79 -0.25 0.36 -10.35
N TYR A 80 0.05 -0.49 -9.36
CA TYR A 80 1.07 -0.20 -8.36
C TYR A 80 1.81 -1.46 -7.89
N VAL A 81 2.96 -1.24 -7.26
CA VAL A 81 3.77 -2.27 -6.63
C VAL A 81 4.00 -1.89 -5.18
N LEU A 82 3.48 -2.70 -4.24
CA LEU A 82 3.81 -2.55 -2.83
C LEU A 82 5.27 -2.99 -2.61
N THR A 83 6.12 -2.04 -2.21
CA THR A 83 7.54 -2.32 -1.95
C THR A 83 7.82 -2.59 -0.49
N ASN A 84 7.15 -1.86 0.41
CA ASN A 84 7.30 -2.00 1.84
C ASN A 84 6.09 -1.41 2.57
N PHE A 85 5.88 -1.82 3.81
CA PHE A 85 4.94 -1.18 4.72
C PHE A 85 5.46 -1.30 6.15
N LYS A 86 5.10 -0.35 7.01
CA LYS A 86 5.42 -0.43 8.45
C LYS A 86 4.35 0.26 9.28
N TRP A 87 4.17 -0.26 10.49
CA TRP A 87 3.37 0.38 11.53
C TRP A 87 4.31 1.16 12.44
N VAL A 88 4.08 2.47 12.55
CA VAL A 88 4.87 3.35 13.40
C VAL A 88 4.02 3.77 14.58
N THR A 89 4.50 3.57 15.81
CA THR A 89 3.84 4.10 17.01
C THR A 89 4.06 5.60 17.07
N VAL A 90 2.98 6.37 17.17
CA VAL A 90 3.01 7.84 17.06
C VAL A 90 2.65 8.58 18.34
N ASP A 91 2.20 7.87 19.38
CA ASP A 91 1.93 8.46 20.69
C ASP A 91 2.32 7.53 21.86
N HIS A 92 2.27 8.08 23.08
CA HIS A 92 2.52 7.35 24.31
C HIS A 92 1.38 6.40 24.71
N GLN A 93 0.24 6.47 24.01
CA GLN A 93 -0.94 5.62 24.26
C GLN A 93 -0.91 4.33 23.43
N GLY A 94 0.04 4.21 22.49
CA GLY A 94 0.22 3.04 21.65
C GLY A 94 -0.53 3.11 20.31
N SER A 95 -1.00 4.30 19.91
CA SER A 95 -1.58 4.49 18.58
C SER A 95 -0.53 4.23 17.51
N THR A 96 -0.91 3.47 16.50
CA THR A 96 -0.07 3.14 15.35
C THR A 96 -0.54 3.88 14.11
N GLN A 97 0.41 4.17 13.22
CA GLN A 97 0.19 4.78 11.92
C GLN A 97 0.79 3.90 10.83
N LEU A 98 0.04 3.68 9.76
CA LEU A 98 0.49 2.87 8.64
C LEU A 98 1.28 3.72 7.64
N HIS A 99 2.53 3.35 7.39
CA HIS A 99 3.37 3.91 6.34
C HIS A 99 3.49 2.88 5.21
N ILE A 100 3.34 3.33 3.97
CA ILE A 100 3.33 2.49 2.78
C ILE A 100 4.33 3.05 1.79
N ASP A 101 5.22 2.19 1.31
CA ASP A 101 6.14 2.49 0.23
C ASP A 101 5.72 1.72 -1.02
N PHE A 102 5.48 2.41 -2.12
CA PHE A 102 5.03 1.79 -3.36
C PHE A 102 5.55 2.51 -4.61
N ASN A 103 5.52 1.78 -5.72
CA ASN A 103 5.76 2.33 -7.05
C ASN A 103 4.43 2.44 -7.79
N THR A 104 4.31 3.43 -8.68
CA THR A 104 3.16 3.56 -9.59
C THR A 104 3.56 3.13 -10.99
N MET A 105 2.64 2.51 -11.70
CA MET A 105 2.83 2.00 -13.04
C MET A 105 1.60 2.32 -13.90
N VAL A 106 1.83 2.43 -15.19
CA VAL A 106 0.79 2.31 -16.22
C VAL A 106 0.99 0.98 -16.93
N CYS A 107 -0.05 0.18 -16.99
CA CYS A 107 -0.05 -1.13 -17.63
C CYS A 107 -1.15 -1.20 -18.67
N GLU A 108 -0.92 -1.99 -19.72
CA GLU A 108 -1.89 -2.30 -20.78
C GLU A 108 -2.95 -3.31 -20.32
#